data_AF-A0A2H9MRA0-F1
#
_entry.id   AF-A0A2H9MRA0-F1
#
_cell.length_a   1.000
_cell.length_b   1.000
_cell.length_c   1.000
_cell.angle_alpha   90.00
_cell.angle_beta   90.00
_cell.angle_gamma   90.00
#
_symmetry.space_group_name_H-M   'P 1'
#
loop_
_entity.id
_entity.type
_entity.pdbx_description
1 polymer ?
#
loop_
_entity_poly.entity_id
_entity_poly.type
_entity_poly.pdbx_seq_one_letter_code
_entity_poly.pdbx_strand_id
1 'polypeptide(L)'
;MNYKILDLTILVFVVVFFVGVLAFEYDVFGLHQPIIHISVEWKQFFDVLIYPIVVLLVADLILKYRKINEPKQFVKKYWMDIVMLALIPVFSIFKILKISLSMIKKLKTLKMGTKLIHKTTKRQ
;
A
#
# COMPACT_ATOMS: atom_id res chain seq x y z
N MET A 1 -27.82 12.74 -0.69
CA MET A 1 -27.00 11.65 -0.08
C MET A 1 -26.61 12.08 1.32
N ASN A 2 -26.89 11.26 2.34
CA ASN A 2 -26.71 11.63 3.73
C ASN A 2 -25.20 11.53 4.08
N TYR A 3 -24.50 12.67 4.22
CA TYR A 3 -23.03 12.72 4.37
C TYR A 3 -22.53 11.83 5.52
N LYS A 4 -23.31 11.72 6.59
CA LYS A 4 -23.02 10.83 7.72
C LYS A 4 -22.91 9.35 7.35
N ILE A 5 -23.75 8.88 6.42
CA ILE A 5 -23.74 7.48 5.98
C ILE A 5 -22.52 7.22 5.11
N LEU A 6 -22.18 8.17 4.24
CA LEU A 6 -21.02 8.05 3.36
C LEU A 6 -19.71 8.11 4.16
N ASP A 7 -19.58 9.04 5.10
CA ASP A 7 -18.43 9.11 6.01
C ASP A 7 -18.28 7.81 6.83
N LEU A 8 -19.38 7.25 7.34
CA LEU A 8 -19.36 5.97 8.05
C LEU A 8 -18.94 4.81 7.13
N THR A 9 -19.42 4.83 5.89
CA THR A 9 -19.08 3.82 4.88
C THR A 9 -17.59 3.87 4.58
N ILE A 10 -17.04 5.07 4.32
CA ILE A 10 -15.60 5.28 4.15
C ILE A 10 -14.83 4.74 5.34
N LEU A 11 -15.25 5.09 6.56
CA LEU A 11 -14.57 4.64 7.77
C LEU A 11 -14.47 3.11 7.84
N VAL A 12 -15.57 2.40 7.56
CA VAL A 12 -15.58 0.94 7.53
C VAL A 12 -14.60 0.39 6.48
N PHE A 13 -14.66 0.92 5.26
CA PHE A 13 -13.76 0.52 4.18
C PHE A 13 -12.29 0.73 4.54
N VAL A 14 -11.98 1.85 5.21
CA VAL A 14 -10.62 2.20 5.64
C VAL A 14 -10.12 1.23 6.72
N VAL A 15 -10.97 0.90 7.69
CA VAL A 15 -10.61 -0.09 8.71
C VAL A 15 -10.31 -1.44 8.06
N VAL A 16 -11.17 -1.88 7.12
CA VAL A 16 -10.95 -3.12 6.37
C VAL A 16 -9.64 -3.04 5.57
N PHE A 17 -9.36 -1.92 4.89
CA PHE A 17 -8.09 -1.72 4.19
C PHE A 17 -6.88 -1.86 5.12
N PHE A 18 -6.91 -1.24 6.30
CA PHE A 18 -5.84 -1.36 7.28
C PHE A 18 -5.65 -2.79 7.77
N VAL A 19 -6.73 -3.54 8.00
CA VAL A 19 -6.64 -4.97 8.33
C VAL A 19 -5.92 -5.75 7.21
N GLY A 20 -6.25 -5.47 5.95
CA GLY A 20 -5.54 -6.06 4.80
C GLY A 20 -4.06 -5.72 4.78
N VAL A 21 -3.70 -4.46 5.02
CA VAL A 21 -2.31 -4.00 5.10
C VAL A 21 -1.55 -4.71 6.23
N LEU A 22 -2.13 -4.83 7.41
CA LEU A 22 -1.50 -5.52 8.56
C LEU A 22 -1.37 -7.04 8.36
N ALA A 23 -2.27 -7.64 7.56
CA ALA A 23 -2.26 -9.06 7.26
C ALA A 23 -1.30 -9.42 6.12
N PHE A 24 -1.20 -8.60 5.08
CA PHE A 24 -0.52 -8.97 3.83
C PHE A 24 0.71 -8.11 3.50
N GLU A 25 0.81 -6.89 4.03
CA GLU A 25 1.91 -5.94 3.77
C GLU A 25 2.80 -5.73 5.01
N TYR A 26 2.79 -6.69 5.95
CA TYR A 26 3.57 -6.63 7.19
C TYR A 26 5.07 -6.49 6.94
N ASP A 27 5.56 -7.00 5.81
CA ASP A 27 6.95 -6.90 5.42
C ASP A 27 7.34 -5.46 5.05
N VAL A 28 6.40 -4.63 4.58
CA VAL A 28 6.63 -3.18 4.33
C VAL A 28 7.00 -2.46 5.63
N PHE A 29 6.46 -2.91 6.76
CA PHE A 29 6.79 -2.40 8.10
C PHE A 29 8.04 -3.04 8.71
N GLY A 30 8.75 -3.90 7.97
CA GLY A 30 9.94 -4.60 8.44
C GLY A 30 9.64 -5.79 9.36
N LEU A 31 8.39 -6.25 9.42
CA LEU A 31 8.00 -7.41 10.22
C LEU A 31 8.31 -8.71 9.47
N HIS A 32 8.67 -9.76 10.23
CA HIS A 32 8.94 -11.08 9.67
C HIS A 32 7.68 -11.96 9.56
N GLN A 33 6.65 -11.62 10.33
CA GLN A 33 5.38 -12.34 10.37
C GLN A 33 4.22 -11.34 10.37
N PRO A 34 3.06 -11.71 9.83
CA PRO A 34 1.89 -10.85 9.83
C PRO A 34 1.42 -10.59 11.26
N ILE A 35 0.89 -9.39 11.50
CA ILE A 35 0.24 -9.07 12.79
C ILE A 35 -1.11 -9.81 12.87
N ILE A 36 -1.80 -9.92 11.74
CA ILE A 36 -3.08 -10.59 11.61
C ILE A 36 -2.93 -11.74 10.62
N HIS A 37 -3.12 -12.97 11.09
CA HIS A 37 -3.09 -14.14 10.22
C HIS A 37 -4.42 -14.28 9.45
N ILE A 38 -4.39 -13.98 8.16
CA ILE A 38 -5.51 -14.19 7.23
C ILE A 38 -5.04 -15.17 6.14
N SER A 39 -5.94 -16.03 5.65
CA SER A 39 -5.59 -16.97 4.59
C SER A 39 -5.22 -16.24 3.29
N VAL A 40 -4.29 -16.83 2.53
CA VAL A 40 -3.74 -16.24 1.30
C VAL A 40 -4.82 -16.06 0.22
N GLU A 41 -5.90 -16.83 0.26
CA GLU A 41 -7.06 -16.71 -0.64
C GLU A 41 -7.69 -15.32 -0.58
N TRP A 42 -7.71 -14.69 0.60
CA TRP A 42 -8.23 -13.33 0.77
C TRP A 42 -7.32 -12.26 0.20
N LYS A 43 -6.05 -12.56 -0.07
CA LYS A 43 -5.10 -11.56 -0.56
C LYS A 43 -5.59 -10.89 -1.84
N GLN A 44 -6.13 -11.68 -2.78
CA GLN A 44 -6.68 -11.16 -4.03
C GLN A 44 -7.90 -10.26 -3.78
N PHE A 45 -8.74 -10.60 -2.79
CA PHE A 45 -9.85 -9.74 -2.40
C PHE A 45 -9.35 -8.37 -1.91
N PHE A 46 -8.34 -8.33 -1.02
CA PHE A 46 -7.78 -7.07 -0.53
C PHE A 46 -7.04 -6.26 -1.61
N ASP A 47 -6.32 -6.94 -2.50
CA ASP A 47 -5.65 -6.30 -3.65
C ASP A 47 -6.68 -5.63 -4.59
N VAL A 48 -7.86 -6.24 -4.79
CA VAL A 48 -8.94 -5.67 -5.60
C VAL A 48 -9.77 -4.62 -4.83
N LEU A 49 -9.94 -4.80 -3.52
CA LEU A 49 -10.72 -3.90 -2.66
C LEU A 49 -10.17 -2.47 -2.66
N ILE A 50 -8.88 -2.29 -2.95
CA ILE A 50 -8.26 -0.96 -2.98
C ILE A 50 -8.86 -0.04 -4.05
N TYR A 51 -9.27 -0.59 -5.20
CA TYR A 51 -9.79 0.20 -6.32
C TYR A 51 -11.12 0.90 -5.99
N PRO A 52 -12.17 0.21 -5.50
CA PRO A 52 -13.41 0.89 -5.11
C PRO A 52 -13.20 1.86 -3.96
N ILE A 53 -12.28 1.59 -3.03
CA ILE A 53 -11.95 2.53 -1.94
C ILE A 53 -11.37 3.84 -2.48
N VAL A 54 -10.41 3.75 -3.40
CA VAL A 54 -9.82 4.93 -4.05
C VAL A 54 -10.89 5.74 -4.79
N VAL A 55 -11.71 5.07 -5.59
CA VAL A 55 -12.79 5.75 -6.35
C VAL A 55 -13.75 6.47 -5.39
N LEU A 56 -14.14 5.82 -4.30
CA LEU A 56 -15.09 6.36 -3.33
C LEU A 56 -14.49 7.55 -2.56
N LEU A 57 -13.22 7.46 -2.15
CA LEU A 57 -12.50 8.56 -1.49
C LEU A 57 -12.29 9.77 -2.40
N VAL A 58 -11.90 9.53 -3.65
CA VAL A 58 -11.73 10.61 -4.63
C VAL A 58 -13.06 11.31 -4.89
N ALA A 59 -14.13 10.54 -5.12
CA ALA A 59 -15.46 11.09 -5.34
C ALA A 59 -15.93 11.93 -4.14
N ASP A 60 -15.75 11.44 -2.93
CA ASP A 60 -16.12 12.15 -1.71
C ASP A 60 -15.32 13.46 -1.54
N LEU A 61 -13.99 13.42 -1.71
CA LEU A 61 -13.15 14.62 -1.64
C LEU A 61 -13.53 15.65 -2.71
N ILE A 62 -13.87 15.23 -3.93
CA ILE A 62 -14.35 16.13 -4.99
C ILE A 62 -15.67 16.80 -4.58
N LEU A 63 -16.62 16.04 -4.02
CA LEU A 63 -17.89 16.58 -3.53
C LEU A 63 -17.69 17.55 -2.36
N LYS A 64 -16.80 17.22 -1.43
CA LYS A 64 -16.41 18.07 -0.29
C LYS A 64 -15.71 19.35 -0.77
N TYR A 65 -14.85 19.27 -1.79
CA TYR A 65 -14.14 20.42 -2.37
C TYR A 65 -15.10 21.39 -3.06
N ARG A 66 -16.01 20.86 -3.89
CA ARG A 66 -17.03 21.66 -4.60
C ARG A 66 -17.88 22.53 -3.67
N LYS A 67 -18.08 22.11 -2.41
CA LYS A 67 -18.85 22.86 -1.43
C LYS A 67 -18.08 24.00 -0.76
N ILE A 68 -16.79 23.82 -0.52
CA ILE A 68 -15.96 24.84 0.15
C ILE A 68 -15.48 25.87 -0.87
N ASN A 69 -15.14 25.41 -2.08
CA ASN A 69 -14.63 26.23 -3.19
C ASN A 69 -13.37 27.04 -2.88
N GLU A 70 -12.74 26.80 -1.71
CA GLU A 70 -11.46 27.37 -1.30
C GLU A 70 -10.46 26.27 -0.91
N PRO A 71 -9.29 26.20 -1.58
CA PRO A 71 -8.34 25.11 -1.40
C PRO A 71 -7.68 25.09 -0.01
N LYS A 72 -7.31 26.25 0.54
CA LYS A 72 -6.66 26.32 1.86
C LYS A 72 -7.57 25.80 2.98
N GLN A 73 -8.84 26.22 2.96
CA GLN A 73 -9.83 25.80 3.94
C GLN A 73 -10.18 24.31 3.77
N PHE A 74 -10.27 23.84 2.53
CA PHE A 74 -10.53 22.44 2.22
C PHE A 74 -9.44 21.53 2.77
N VAL A 75 -8.17 21.83 2.49
CA VAL A 75 -7.05 21.02 2.99
C VAL A 75 -7.02 21.01 4.50
N LYS A 76 -7.22 22.16 5.16
CA LYS A 76 -7.23 22.24 6.63
C LYS A 76 -8.37 21.42 7.25
N LYS A 77 -9.53 21.38 6.59
CA LYS A 77 -10.73 20.69 7.12
C LYS A 77 -10.72 19.18 6.85
N TYR A 78 -10.24 18.74 5.70
CA TYR A 78 -10.27 17.34 5.27
C TYR A 78 -8.86 16.74 5.11
N TRP A 79 -7.90 17.21 5.90
CA TRP A 79 -6.51 16.77 5.81
C TRP A 79 -6.35 15.25 6.01
N MET A 80 -7.13 14.64 6.91
CA MET A 80 -7.11 13.19 7.16
C MET A 80 -7.50 12.40 5.91
N ASP A 81 -8.61 12.78 5.26
CA ASP A 81 -9.11 12.13 4.05
C ASP A 81 -8.08 12.24 2.90
N ILE A 82 -7.42 13.40 2.78
CA ILE A 82 -6.36 13.65 1.79
C ILE A 82 -5.13 12.77 2.07
N VAL A 83 -4.67 12.73 3.32
CA VAL A 83 -3.52 11.89 3.73
C VAL A 83 -3.83 10.42 3.44
N MET A 84 -5.04 9.98 3.74
CA MET A 84 -5.48 8.61 3.51
C MET A 84 -5.51 8.25 2.02
N LEU A 85 -6.03 9.14 1.18
CA LEU A 85 -5.99 8.96 -0.27
C LEU A 85 -4.54 8.89 -0.79
N ALA A 86 -3.63 9.69 -0.23
CA ALA A 86 -2.21 9.68 -0.59
C ALA A 86 -1.47 8.43 -0.10
N LEU A 87 -1.86 7.84 1.03
CA LEU A 87 -1.23 6.64 1.58
C LEU A 87 -1.37 5.42 0.65
N ILE A 88 -2.50 5.27 -0.01
CA ILE A 88 -2.79 4.13 -0.90
C ILE A 88 -1.73 3.96 -2.02
N PRO A 89 -1.44 4.97 -2.87
CA PRO A 89 -0.39 4.88 -3.88
C PRO A 89 1.00 4.83 -3.26
N VAL A 90 1.22 5.49 -2.12
CA VAL A 90 2.51 5.45 -1.41
C VAL A 90 2.86 4.01 -1.01
N PHE A 91 1.94 3.26 -0.41
CA PHE A 91 2.16 1.84 -0.08
C PHE A 91 2.46 1.00 -1.33
N SER A 92 1.78 1.26 -2.44
CA SER A 92 2.05 0.58 -3.72
C SER A 92 3.47 0.86 -4.25
N ILE A 93 3.93 2.10 -4.17
CA ILE A 93 5.28 2.50 -4.61
C ILE A 93 6.35 1.85 -3.73
N PHE A 94 6.16 1.85 -2.41
CA PHE A 94 7.10 1.20 -1.48
C PHE A 94 7.25 -0.30 -1.76
N LYS A 95 6.16 -0.99 -2.10
CA LYS A 95 6.18 -2.41 -2.50
C LYS A 95 7.07 -2.63 -3.73
N ILE A 96 6.92 -1.80 -4.77
CA ILE A 96 7.72 -1.90 -6.01
C ILE A 96 9.21 -1.63 -5.75
N LEU A 97 9.53 -0.62 -4.96
CA LEU A 97 10.91 -0.27 -4.59
C LEU A 97 11.60 -1.41 -3.82
N LYS A 98 10.88 -2.08 -2.92
CA LYS A 98 11.44 -3.19 -2.15
C LYS A 98 11.66 -4.44 -3.02
N ILE A 99 10.73 -4.73 -3.94
CA ILE A 99 10.88 -5.82 -4.93
C ILE A 99 12.15 -5.61 -5.76
N SER A 100 12.34 -4.40 -6.29
CA SER A 100 13.51 -4.06 -7.12
C SER A 100 14.82 -4.16 -6.34
N LEU A 101 14.87 -3.65 -5.11
CA LEU A 101 16.03 -3.79 -4.21
C LEU A 101 16.37 -5.25 -3.91
N SER A 102 15.35 -6.10 -3.68
CA SER A 102 15.58 -7.54 -3.43
C SER A 102 16.16 -8.25 -4.66
N MET A 103 15.67 -7.91 -5.87
CA MET A 103 16.20 -8.46 -7.12
C MET A 103 17.65 -8.04 -7.33
N ILE A 104 18.00 -6.77 -7.09
CA ILE A 104 19.38 -6.29 -7.22
C ILE A 104 20.31 -7.03 -6.24
N LYS A 105 19.87 -7.24 -4.99
CA LYS A 105 20.64 -8.01 -4.00
C LYS A 105 20.84 -9.46 -4.44
N LYS A 106 19.78 -10.13 -4.90
CA LYS A 106 19.84 -11.52 -5.43
C LYS A 106 20.75 -11.64 -6.65
N LEU A 107 20.72 -10.67 -7.56
CA LEU A 107 21.61 -10.63 -8.73
C LEU A 107 23.08 -10.41 -8.32
N LYS A 108 23.34 -9.56 -7.32
CA LYS A 108 24.69 -9.36 -6.79
C LYS A 108 25.24 -10.63 -6.15
N THR A 109 24.45 -11.32 -5.31
CA THR A 109 24.88 -12.59 -4.70
C THR A 109 25.05 -13.70 -5.73
N LEU A 110 24.20 -13.77 -6.76
CA LEU A 110 24.37 -14.71 -7.87
C LEU A 110 25.68 -14.46 -8.64
N LYS A 111 25.96 -13.20 -9.02
CA LYS A 111 27.21 -12.83 -9.71
C LYS A 111 28.46 -13.08 -8.85
N MET A 112 28.34 -12.97 -7.53
CA MET A 112 29.43 -13.23 -6.59
C MET A 112 29.65 -14.74 -6.41
N GLY A 113 28.58 -15.52 -6.30
CA GLY A 113 28.61 -16.98 -6.23
C GLY A 113 29.19 -17.61 -7.50
N THR A 114 28.80 -17.14 -8.69
CA THR A 114 29.37 -17.64 -9.96
C THR A 114 30.84 -17.26 -10.11
N LYS A 115 31.26 -16.08 -9.67
CA LYS A 115 32.68 -15.69 -9.62
C LYS A 115 33.51 -16.59 -8.70
N LEU A 116 32.98 -16.99 -7.56
CA LEU A 116 33.68 -17.88 -6.62
C LEU A 116 33.81 -19.29 -7.19
N ILE A 117 32.73 -19.86 -7.75
CA ILE A 117 32.72 -21.18 -8.39
C ILE A 117 33.68 -21.22 -9.59
N HIS A 118 33.66 -20.18 -10.42
CA HIS A 118 34.54 -20.10 -11.58
C HIS A 118 36.02 -19.94 -11.20
N LYS A 119 36.31 -19.32 -10.04
CA LYS A 119 37.69 -19.17 -9.52
C LYS A 119 38.21 -20.44 -8.86
N THR A 120 37.35 -21.29 -8.31
CA THR A 120 37.71 -22.62 -7.80
C THR A 120 37.88 -23.66 -8.91
N THR A 121 37.04 -23.64 -9.95
CA THR A 121 37.18 -24.53 -11.11
C THR A 121 38.41 -24.23 -11.98
N LYS A 122 38.94 -23.00 -11.96
CA LYS A 122 40.18 -22.63 -12.68
C LYS A 122 41.48 -22.89 -11.88
N ARG A 123 41.38 -23.32 -10.61
CA ARG A 123 42.52 -23.55 -9.71
C ARG A 123 42.76 -25.03 -9.38
N GLN A 124 41.89 -25.94 -9.86
CA GLN A 124 42.21 -27.36 -10.02
C GLN A 124 42.66 -27.60 -11.46
#